data_AF-A0A969V228-F1
#
_entry.id   AF-A0A969V228-F1
#
_cell.length_a   1.000
_cell.length_b   1.000
_cell.length_c   1.000
_cell.angle_alpha   90.00
_cell.angle_beta   90.00
_cell.angle_gamma   90.00
#
_symmetry.space_group_name_H-M   'P 1'
#
loop_
_entity.id
_entity.type
_entity.pdbx_description
1 polymer ?
#
loop_
_entity_poly.entity_id
_entity_poly.type
_entity_poly.pdbx_seq_one_letter_code
_entity_poly.pdbx_strand_id
1 'polypeptide(L)' 'MYLLDTNHGPKAKQKRRKMTAANLGFSDHDLWIASTAIQHNLILVSADRDFQRMQEASAFQLESWL' A
#
# COMPACT_ATOMS: atom_id res chain seq x y z
N MET A 1 -14.46 -30.81 12.40
CA MET A 1 -15.05 -29.47 12.30
C MET A 1 -14.08 -28.62 11.46
N TYR A 2 -14.31 -28.52 10.14
CA TYR A 2 -13.43 -27.79 9.23
C TYR A 2 -13.86 -26.31 9.18
N LEU A 3 -12.95 -25.40 9.54
CA LEU A 3 -13.11 -23.96 9.33
C LEU A 3 -12.94 -23.70 7.82
N LEU A 4 -14.04 -23.45 7.12
CA LEU A 4 -13.99 -22.94 5.75
C LEU A 4 -13.55 -21.47 5.82
N ASP A 5 -12.36 -21.17 5.31
CA ASP A 5 -11.92 -19.80 5.05
C ASP A 5 -12.85 -19.16 4.01
N THR A 6 -13.80 -18.36 4.51
CA THR A 6 -14.80 -17.66 3.71
C THR A 6 -14.29 -16.33 3.14
N ASN A 7 -13.07 -15.89 3.50
CA ASN A 7 -12.54 -14.60 3.09
C ASN A 7 -11.87 -14.61 1.70
N HIS A 8 -11.58 -15.80 1.16
CA HIS A 8 -10.81 -15.95 -0.09
C HIS A 8 -11.58 -16.62 -1.24
N GLY A 9 -12.92 -16.65 -1.16
CA GLY A 9 -13.78 -17.25 -2.19
C GLY A 9 -13.73 -16.55 -3.57
N PRO A 10 -14.27 -17.19 -4.64
CA PRO A 10 -14.18 -16.70 -6.02
C PRO A 10 -14.69 -15.27 -6.23
N LYS A 11 -15.72 -14.88 -5.48
CA LYS A 11 -16.31 -13.53 -5.51
C LYS A 11 -15.35 -12.46 -4.96
N ALA A 12 -14.55 -12.79 -3.93
CA ALA A 12 -13.50 -11.91 -3.40
C ALA A 12 -12.31 -11.79 -4.37
N LYS A 13 -11.94 -12.88 -5.06
CA LYS A 13 -10.95 -12.87 -6.15
C LYS A 13 -11.33 -11.92 -7.29
N GLN A 14 -12.61 -11.87 -7.65
CA GLN A 14 -13.09 -11.03 -8.76
C GLN A 14 -12.99 -9.52 -8.45
N LYS A 15 -13.18 -9.12 -7.18
CA LYS A 15 -12.94 -7.73 -6.73
C LYS A 15 -11.45 -7.35 -6.79
N ARG A 16 -10.55 -8.24 -6.37
CA ARG A 16 -9.08 -8.01 -6.44
C ARG A 16 -8.59 -7.88 -7.89
N ARG A 17 -9.18 -8.65 -8.83
CA ARG A 17 -8.80 -8.63 -10.26
C ARG A 17 -9.03 -7.29 -10.97
N LYS A 18 -9.90 -6.43 -10.43
CA LYS A 18 -10.18 -5.08 -10.98
C LYS A 18 -9.52 -3.95 -10.20
N MET A 19 -8.75 -4.27 -9.16
CA MET A 19 -8.06 -3.28 -8.36
C MET A 19 -6.74 -2.94 -9.06
N THR A 20 -6.64 -1.71 -9.56
CA THR A 20 -5.39 -1.12 -10.07
C THR A 20 -4.75 -0.29 -8.96
N ALA A 21 -3.44 -0.04 -9.04
CA ALA A 21 -2.74 0.85 -8.11
C ALA A 21 -3.42 2.23 -8.04
N ALA A 22 -3.85 2.76 -9.19
CA ALA A 22 -4.63 4.00 -9.28
C ALA A 22 -5.96 3.95 -8.50
N ASN A 23 -6.64 2.80 -8.44
CA ASN A 23 -7.90 2.66 -7.68
C ASN A 23 -7.68 2.62 -6.15
N LEU A 24 -6.44 2.43 -5.69
CA LEU A 24 -6.05 2.45 -4.27
C LEU A 24 -5.66 3.85 -3.78
N GLY A 25 -5.53 4.83 -4.69
CA GLY A 25 -5.02 6.16 -4.36
C GLY A 25 -3.50 6.24 -4.31
N PHE A 26 -2.79 5.32 -4.98
CA PHE A 26 -1.34 5.37 -5.11
C PHE A 26 -0.96 5.46 -6.59
N SER A 27 -0.15 6.44 -6.96
CA SER A 27 0.43 6.50 -8.29
C SER A 27 1.67 5.61 -8.39
N ASP A 28 2.04 5.22 -9.61
CA ASP A 28 3.28 4.47 -9.86
C ASP A 28 4.52 5.24 -9.36
N HIS A 29 4.45 6.57 -9.32
CA HIS A 29 5.51 7.42 -8.78
C HIS A 29 5.64 7.29 -7.26
N ASP A 30 4.52 7.26 -6.52
CA ASP A 30 4.53 7.14 -5.05
C ASP A 30 5.17 5.82 -4.64
N LEU A 31 4.87 4.74 -5.39
CA LEU A 31 5.50 3.44 -5.19
C LEU A 31 7.01 3.50 -5.44
N TRP A 32 7.45 4.19 -6.49
CA TRP A 32 8.88 4.29 -6.80
C TRP A 32 9.65 5.11 -5.76
N ILE A 33 9.04 6.21 -5.27
CA ILE A 33 9.59 7.04 -4.20
C ILE A 33 9.72 6.23 -2.90
N ALA A 34 8.62 5.58 -2.46
CA ALA A 34 8.62 4.76 -1.25
C ALA A 34 9.62 3.60 -1.36
N SER A 35 9.68 2.93 -2.51
CA SER A 35 10.62 1.83 -2.75
C SER A 35 12.08 2.29 -2.65
N THR A 36 12.38 3.46 -3.21
CA THR A 36 13.73 4.05 -3.14
C THR A 36 14.10 4.39 -1.70
N ALA A 37 13.19 4.99 -0.94
CA ALA A 37 13.42 5.30 0.47
C ALA A 37 13.67 4.04 1.30
N ILE A 38 12.89 2.98 1.07
CA ILE A 38 13.06 1.68 1.74
C ILE A 38 14.41 1.05 1.38
N GLN A 39 14.73 0.98 0.08
CA GLN A 39 15.97 0.35 -0.40
C GLN A 39 17.23 1.00 0.18
N HIS A 40 17.20 2.31 0.36
CA HIS A 40 18.33 3.09 0.87
C HIS A 40 18.23 3.43 2.36
N ASN A 41 17.21 2.91 3.06
CA ASN A 41 16.96 3.18 4.48
C ASN A 41 16.94 4.69 4.80
N LEU A 42 16.16 5.43 4.00
CA LEU A 42 15.96 6.87 4.13
C LEU A 42 14.66 7.17 4.88
N ILE A 43 14.62 8.36 5.50
CA ILE A 43 13.39 8.94 6.03
C ILE A 43 12.74 9.71 4.88
N LEU A 44 11.56 9.27 4.44
CA LEU A 44 10.75 10.04 3.50
C LEU A 44 10.07 11.18 4.26
N VAL A 45 10.22 12.42 3.82
CA VAL A 45 9.50 13.57 4.40
C VAL A 45 8.46 14.03 3.39
N SER A 46 7.19 14.05 3.76
CA SER A 46 6.11 14.42 2.85
C SER A 46 4.92 15.07 3.56
N ALA A 47 4.21 15.94 2.85
CA ALA A 47 2.91 16.50 3.25
C ALA A 47 1.74 15.79 2.52
N ASP A 48 1.98 14.59 2.00
CA ASP A 48 0.96 13.78 1.33
C ASP A 48 0.51 12.63 2.24
N ARG A 49 -0.82 12.48 2.38
CA ARG A 49 -1.46 11.45 3.20
C ARG A 49 -1.33 10.06 2.59
N ASP A 50 -1.09 9.97 1.29
CA ASP A 50 -1.00 8.67 0.62
C ASP A 50 0.21 7.86 1.11
N PHE A 51 1.34 8.51 1.45
CA PHE A 51 2.47 7.80 2.06
C PHE A 51 2.18 7.25 3.45
N GLN A 52 1.31 7.91 4.23
CA GLN A 52 0.86 7.36 5.53
C GLN A 52 0.06 6.07 5.34
N ARG A 53 -0.80 6.03 4.31
CA ARG A 53 -1.59 4.82 3.99
C ARG A 53 -0.71 3.70 3.48
N MET A 54 0.38 4.01 2.77
CA MET A 54 1.37 3.00 2.36
C MET A 54 2.05 2.30 3.54
N GLN A 55 2.15 2.94 4.70
CA GLN A 55 2.70 2.31 5.90
C GLN A 55 1.87 1.11 6.38
N GLU A 56 0.58 1.03 6.01
CA GLU A 56 -0.27 -0.15 6.29
C GLU A 56 0.20 -1.38 5.51
N ALA A 57 0.80 -1.18 4.33
CA ALA A 57 1.29 -2.25 3.47
C ALA A 57 2.75 -2.63 3.75
N SER A 58 3.58 -1.66 4.11
CA SER A 58 5.00 -1.88 4.43
C SER A 58 5.50 -0.86 5.44
N ALA A 59 6.24 -1.31 6.45
CA ALA A 59 6.85 -0.39 7.41
C ALA A 59 8.07 0.31 6.79
N PHE A 60 8.03 1.64 6.76
CA PHE A 60 9.16 2.49 6.36
C PHE A 60 9.15 3.80 7.14
N GLN A 61 10.29 4.49 7.17
CA GLN A 61 10.46 5.75 7.89
C GLN A 61 9.79 6.89 7.10
N LEU A 62 8.76 7.49 7.68
CA LEU A 62 8.01 8.60 7.12
C LEU A 62 7.86 9.70 8.17
N GLU A 63 8.28 10.91 7.82
CA GLU A 63 7.98 12.14 8.54
C GLU A 63 6.88 12.90 7.80
N SER A 64 5.77 13.16 8.48
CA SER A 64 4.62 13.88 7.90
C SER A 64 4.65 15.35 8.29
N TRP A 65 4.53 16.26 7.32
CA TRP A 65 4.47 17.72 7.56
C TRP A 65 3.07 18.32 7.37
N LEU A 66 2.04 17.47 7.28
CA LEU A 66 0.63 17.85 7.35
C LEU A 66 0.17 18.18 8.78
#